data_AF-A0AAW2MTX2-F1
#
_entry.id   AF-A0AAW2MTX2-F1
#
_cell.length_a   1.000
_cell.length_b   1.000
_cell.length_c   1.000
_cell.angle_alpha   90.00
_cell.angle_beta   90.00
_cell.angle_gamma   90.00
#
_symmetry.space_group_name_H-M   'P 1'
#
loop_
_entity.id
_entity.type
_entity.pdbx_description
1 polymer ?
#
loop_
_entity_poly.entity_id
_entity_poly.type
_entity_poly.pdbx_seq_one_letter_code
_entity_poly.pdbx_strand_id
1 'polypeptide(L)'
;MESGANGGAEDVKHLAAELGKTLKEGERILAPTRRPDGTLRKPIRIRAGYVPQDEVAIYQSKGSLWRKEMAATQEVPPGYDPVVEAKPKSKSAKRNERKKEKRQQVDWSYTK
;
A
#
# COMPACT_ATOMS: atom_id res chain seq x y z
N MET A 1 -22.10 -40.88 -1.80
CA MET A 1 -22.46 -40.97 -0.37
C MET A 1 -22.01 -39.67 0.28
N GLU A 2 -22.92 -38.72 0.41
CA GLU A 2 -22.61 -37.35 0.83
C GLU A 2 -23.54 -37.00 1.99
N SER A 3 -23.12 -37.33 3.21
CA SER A 3 -23.88 -37.07 4.42
C SER A 3 -22.92 -36.86 5.59
N GLY A 4 -22.66 -35.60 5.96
CA GLY A 4 -21.86 -35.31 7.15
C GLY A 4 -21.36 -33.87 7.35
N ALA A 5 -21.90 -32.86 6.65
CA ALA A 5 -21.40 -31.49 6.78
C ALA A 5 -22.07 -30.66 7.89
N ASN A 6 -23.31 -31.00 8.30
CA ASN A 6 -24.13 -30.13 9.16
C ASN A 6 -24.00 -30.35 10.69
N GLY A 7 -23.56 -31.54 11.15
CA GLY A 7 -23.53 -31.84 12.59
C GLY A 7 -22.54 -30.99 13.38
N GLY A 8 -21.32 -30.82 12.87
CA GLY A 8 -20.27 -30.09 13.59
C GLY A 8 -20.47 -28.57 13.66
N ALA A 9 -21.38 -28.00 12.87
CA ALA A 9 -21.65 -26.56 12.89
C ALA A 9 -22.42 -26.13 14.15
N GLU A 10 -23.36 -26.96 14.60
CA GLU A 10 -24.11 -26.70 15.84
C GLU A 10 -23.21 -26.88 17.06
N ASP A 11 -22.37 -27.92 17.08
CA ASP A 11 -21.39 -28.14 18.17
C ASP A 11 -20.41 -26.97 18.31
N VAL A 12 -19.94 -26.41 17.20
CA VAL A 12 -19.07 -25.22 17.18
C VAL A 12 -19.79 -23.99 17.78
N LYS A 13 -21.08 -23.79 17.44
CA LYS A 13 -21.89 -22.69 17.98
C LYS A 13 -22.12 -22.85 19.49
N HIS A 14 -22.45 -24.06 19.94
CA HIS A 14 -22.67 -24.35 21.35
C HIS A 14 -21.39 -24.12 22.18
N LEU A 15 -20.25 -24.63 21.73
CA LEU A 15 -18.95 -24.41 22.40
C LEU A 15 -18.53 -22.94 22.40
N ALA A 16 -18.74 -22.22 21.30
CA ALA A 16 -18.46 -20.79 21.24
C ALA A 16 -19.37 -19.99 22.19
N ALA A 17 -20.65 -20.33 22.27
CA ALA A 17 -21.62 -19.70 23.17
C ALA A 17 -21.30 -19.98 24.64
N GLU A 18 -20.88 -21.18 24.99
CA GLU A 18 -20.46 -21.51 26.37
C GLU A 18 -19.21 -20.74 26.80
N LEU A 19 -18.20 -20.64 25.93
CA LEU A 19 -16.98 -19.92 26.26
C LEU A 19 -17.18 -18.40 26.30
N GLY A 20 -18.09 -17.87 25.46
CA GLY A 20 -18.47 -16.46 25.43
C GLY A 20 -19.10 -15.96 26.74
N LYS A 21 -19.76 -16.83 27.52
CA LYS A 21 -20.36 -16.48 28.82
C LYS A 21 -19.32 -16.07 29.88
N THR A 22 -18.06 -16.47 29.72
CA THR A 22 -16.98 -16.23 30.69
C THR A 22 -16.02 -15.10 30.29
N LEU A 23 -16.37 -14.34 29.25
CA LEU A 23 -15.49 -13.37 28.62
C LEU A 23 -15.59 -12.02 29.33
N LYS A 24 -14.45 -11.45 29.73
CA LYS A 24 -14.39 -10.08 30.26
C LYS A 24 -14.50 -9.06 29.12
N GLU A 25 -14.92 -7.84 29.43
CA GLU A 25 -15.06 -6.76 28.43
C GLU A 25 -13.76 -6.58 27.62
N GLY A 26 -13.90 -6.68 26.29
CA GLY A 26 -12.79 -6.51 25.35
C GLY A 26 -11.97 -7.77 25.04
N GLU A 27 -12.12 -8.87 25.78
CA GLU A 27 -11.58 -10.16 25.33
C GLU A 27 -12.37 -10.68 24.12
N ARG A 28 -11.72 -11.44 23.22
CA ARG A 28 -12.35 -12.02 22.02
C ARG A 28 -12.07 -13.52 21.96
N ILE A 29 -12.96 -14.30 21.37
CA ILE A 29 -12.77 -15.74 21.16
C ILE A 29 -12.81 -16.05 19.68
N LEU A 30 -11.78 -16.70 19.17
CA LEU A 30 -11.79 -17.30 17.84
C LEU A 30 -12.50 -18.65 17.92
N ALA A 31 -13.47 -18.85 17.02
CA ALA A 31 -14.25 -20.08 16.95
C ALA A 31 -13.36 -21.32 16.74
N PRO A 32 -13.73 -22.49 17.29
CA PRO A 32 -13.02 -23.73 17.02
C PRO A 32 -13.05 -24.06 15.52
N THR A 33 -11.89 -24.36 14.95
CA THR A 33 -11.74 -24.66 13.52
C THR A 33 -11.66 -26.17 13.29
N ARG A 34 -12.20 -26.64 12.16
CA ARG A 34 -12.21 -28.07 11.80
C ARG A 34 -10.88 -28.47 11.16
N ARG A 35 -10.28 -29.58 11.60
CA ARG A 35 -9.11 -30.17 10.93
C ARG A 35 -9.52 -30.97 9.68
N PRO A 36 -8.58 -31.32 8.79
CA PRO A 36 -8.88 -32.18 7.63
C PRO A 36 -9.43 -33.57 8.00
N ASP A 37 -9.04 -34.12 9.15
CA ASP A 37 -9.56 -35.38 9.72
C ASP A 37 -10.96 -35.24 10.35
N GLY A 38 -11.50 -34.02 10.41
CA GLY A 38 -12.83 -33.75 10.93
C GLY A 38 -12.89 -33.36 12.41
N THR A 39 -11.83 -33.60 13.18
CA THR A 39 -11.77 -33.21 14.60
C THR A 39 -11.68 -31.69 14.75
N LEU A 40 -12.37 -31.12 15.75
CA LEU A 40 -12.29 -29.68 16.06
C LEU A 40 -11.00 -29.32 16.82
N ARG A 41 -10.42 -28.17 16.47
CA ARG A 41 -9.34 -27.53 17.25
C ARG A 41 -9.96 -26.80 18.43
N LYS A 42 -9.21 -26.67 19.53
CA LYS A 42 -9.65 -25.86 20.67
C LYS A 42 -9.89 -24.41 20.24
N PRO A 43 -10.91 -23.73 20.79
CA PRO A 43 -11.10 -22.30 20.61
C PRO A 43 -9.93 -21.49 21.16
N ILE A 44 -9.65 -20.33 20.57
CA ILE A 44 -8.52 -19.47 20.96
C ILE A 44 -9.05 -18.23 21.66
N ARG A 45 -8.61 -17.97 22.90
CA ARG A 45 -8.92 -16.72 23.63
C ARG A 45 -7.88 -15.65 23.29
N ILE A 46 -8.36 -14.47 22.92
CA ILE A 46 -7.57 -13.28 22.61
C ILE A 46 -7.76 -12.28 23.75
N ARG A 47 -6.65 -11.78 24.30
CA ARG A 47 -6.65 -10.84 25.42
C ARG A 47 -7.21 -9.48 24.99
N ALA A 48 -7.88 -8.78 25.91
CA ALA A 48 -8.33 -7.41 25.69
C ALA A 48 -7.18 -6.50 25.27
N GLY A 49 -7.39 -5.71 24.21
CA GLY A 49 -6.39 -4.79 23.66
C GLY A 49 -5.28 -5.45 22.81
N TYR A 50 -5.38 -6.75 22.49
CA TYR A 50 -4.45 -7.39 21.56
C TYR A 50 -4.68 -6.90 20.12
N VAL A 51 -3.63 -6.36 19.52
CA VAL A 51 -3.59 -5.94 18.11
C VAL A 51 -2.73 -6.96 17.33
N PRO A 52 -3.25 -7.55 16.24
CA PRO A 52 -2.48 -8.45 15.39
C PRO A 52 -1.22 -7.80 14.82
N GLN A 53 -0.15 -8.58 14.69
CA GLN A 53 1.14 -8.08 14.21
C GLN A 53 1.07 -7.47 12.79
N ASP A 54 0.11 -7.90 11.96
CA ASP A 54 -0.12 -7.36 10.63
C ASP A 54 -0.60 -5.90 10.65
N GLU A 55 -1.28 -5.49 11.71
CA GLU A 55 -1.76 -4.12 11.92
C GLU A 55 -0.75 -3.27 12.72
N VAL A 56 0.21 -3.90 13.40
CA VAL A 56 1.26 -3.20 14.13
C VAL A 56 2.25 -2.61 13.13
N ALA A 57 2.27 -1.28 13.04
CA ALA A 57 3.19 -0.56 12.18
C ALA A 57 4.64 -0.97 12.47
N ILE A 58 5.31 -1.58 11.48
CA ILE A 58 6.72 -1.90 11.57
C ILE A 58 7.49 -0.58 11.69
N TYR A 59 8.33 -0.47 12.72
CA TYR A 59 9.16 0.72 12.90
C TYR A 59 9.98 1.01 11.64
N GLN A 60 9.78 2.20 11.08
CA GLN A 60 10.59 2.74 9.99
C GLN A 60 11.50 3.82 10.56
N SER A 61 12.81 3.61 10.47
CA SER A 61 13.77 4.64 10.87
C SER A 61 13.65 5.86 9.96
N LYS A 62 14.03 7.04 10.48
CA LYS A 62 14.06 8.29 9.69
C LYS A 62 14.84 8.11 8.37
N GLY A 63 15.94 7.38 8.40
CA GLY A 63 16.73 7.07 7.20
C GLY A 63 16.05 6.08 6.23
N SER A 64 15.26 5.13 6.73
CA SER A 64 14.46 4.22 5.88
C SER A 64 13.37 4.99 5.14
N LEU A 65 12.68 5.89 5.84
CA LEU A 65 11.69 6.79 5.25
C LEU A 65 12.33 7.71 4.21
N TRP A 66 13.46 8.35 4.54
CA TRP A 66 14.21 9.19 3.60
C TRP A 66 14.64 8.42 2.35
N ARG A 67 15.16 7.20 2.50
CA ARG A 67 15.55 6.37 1.35
C ARG A 67 14.36 5.99 0.49
N LYS A 68 13.21 5.68 1.10
CA LYS A 68 11.97 5.35 0.39
C LYS A 68 11.41 6.57 -0.35
N GLU A 69 11.45 7.74 0.28
CA GLU A 69 11.05 9.01 -0.33
C GLU A 69 11.95 9.36 -1.51
N MET A 70 13.28 9.32 -1.33
CA MET A 70 14.23 9.56 -2.41
C MET A 70 14.08 8.56 -3.55
N ALA A 71 13.88 7.27 -3.26
CA ALA A 71 13.63 6.27 -4.30
C ALA A 71 12.29 6.50 -5.04
N ALA A 72 11.29 7.08 -4.37
CA ALA A 72 10.00 7.39 -4.98
C ALA A 72 10.02 8.68 -5.81
N THR A 73 10.80 9.69 -5.41
CA THR A 73 10.91 10.98 -6.13
C THR A 73 12.01 10.98 -7.19
N GLN A 74 13.08 10.22 -6.97
CA GLN A 74 14.19 10.01 -7.89
C GLN A 74 14.15 8.55 -8.34
N GLU A 75 13.28 8.28 -9.30
CA GLU A 75 13.31 7.05 -10.12
C GLU A 75 14.65 6.91 -10.88
N VAL A 76 15.45 7.97 -10.85
CA VAL A 76 16.70 8.12 -11.55
C VAL A 76 17.84 8.36 -10.55
N PRO A 77 18.98 7.65 -10.65
CA PRO A 77 20.11 7.82 -9.74
C PRO A 77 20.57 9.27 -9.62
N PRO A 78 20.97 9.73 -8.41
CA PRO A 78 21.58 11.04 -8.22
C PRO A 78 22.76 11.22 -9.18
N GLY A 79 22.72 12.26 -10.01
CA GLY A 79 23.74 12.53 -11.04
C GLY A 79 23.37 12.07 -12.46
N TYR A 80 22.17 11.54 -12.69
CA TYR A 80 21.68 11.34 -14.05
C TYR A 80 21.30 12.68 -14.69
N ASP A 81 22.07 13.06 -15.69
CA ASP A 81 21.68 14.08 -16.65
C ASP A 81 20.94 13.37 -17.79
N PRO A 82 19.62 13.58 -17.99
CA PRO A 82 18.98 13.05 -19.16
C PRO A 82 19.71 13.60 -20.37
N VAL A 83 20.30 12.72 -21.19
CA VAL A 83 20.85 13.11 -22.48
C VAL A 83 19.68 13.58 -23.33
N VAL A 84 19.31 14.85 -23.18
CA VAL A 84 18.47 15.56 -24.12
C VAL A 84 19.35 15.64 -25.35
N GLU A 85 19.19 14.69 -26.27
CA GLU A 85 19.75 14.80 -27.61
C GLU A 85 19.15 16.04 -28.24
N ALA A 86 19.78 17.19 -27.98
CA ALA A 86 19.55 18.42 -28.69
C ALA A 86 20.05 18.18 -30.10
N LYS A 87 19.20 17.56 -30.94
CA LYS A 87 19.43 17.45 -32.37
C LYS A 87 19.88 18.84 -32.84
N PRO A 88 21.06 18.98 -33.46
CA PRO A 88 21.58 20.28 -33.83
C PRO A 88 20.55 20.95 -34.74
N LYS A 89 19.91 22.00 -34.24
CA LYS A 89 18.89 22.73 -34.99
C LYS A 89 19.53 23.20 -36.29
N SER A 90 18.94 22.80 -37.42
CA SER A 90 19.37 23.23 -38.76
C SER A 90 19.55 24.75 -38.79
N LYS A 91 20.50 25.26 -39.59
CA LYS A 91 20.69 26.71 -39.79
C LYS A 91 19.38 27.44 -40.10
N SER A 92 18.42 26.77 -40.74
CA SER A 92 17.08 27.29 -41.01
C SER A 92 16.25 27.47 -39.72
N ALA A 93 16.23 26.46 -38.85
CA ALA A 93 15.50 26.49 -37.58
C ALA A 93 16.00 27.63 -36.67
N LYS A 94 17.32 27.84 -36.59
CA LYS A 94 17.90 28.95 -35.80
C LYS A 94 17.53 30.34 -36.34
N ARG A 95 17.40 30.50 -37.67
CA ARG A 95 16.91 31.76 -38.27
C ARG A 95 15.43 31.98 -37.99
N ASN A 96 14.61 30.94 -38.04
CA ASN A 96 13.18 31.03 -37.76
C ASN A 96 12.91 31.36 -36.29
N GLU A 97 13.66 30.77 -35.35
CA GLU A 97 13.59 31.11 -33.92
C GLU A 97 13.94 32.57 -33.66
N ARG A 98 15.05 33.06 -34.22
CA ARG A 98 15.44 34.48 -34.11
C ARG A 98 14.41 35.44 -34.69
N LYS A 99 13.72 35.03 -35.76
CA LYS A 99 12.63 35.82 -36.37
C LYS A 99 11.39 35.85 -35.47
N LYS A 100 11.08 34.73 -34.82
CA LYS A 100 9.98 34.61 -33.85
C LYS A 100 10.26 35.44 -32.59
N GLU A 101 11.49 35.38 -32.06
CA GLU A 101 11.93 36.20 -30.94
C GLU A 101 11.89 37.70 -31.28
N LYS A 102 12.38 38.11 -32.45
CA LYS A 102 12.25 39.51 -32.89
C LYS A 102 10.80 39.96 -33.02
N ARG A 103 9.93 39.13 -33.58
CA ARG A 103 8.49 39.43 -33.66
C ARG A 103 7.89 39.56 -32.27
N GLN A 104 8.22 38.65 -31.37
CA GLN A 104 7.72 38.67 -30.00
C GLN A 104 8.27 39.87 -29.20
N GLN A 105 9.51 40.28 -29.45
CA GLN A 105 10.09 41.48 -28.84
C GLN A 105 9.45 42.76 -29.37
N VAL A 106 9.17 42.83 -30.68
CA VAL A 106 8.43 43.94 -31.29
C VAL A 106 6.99 43.98 -30.77
N ASP A 107 6.32 42.83 -30.70
CA ASP A 107 4.97 42.70 -30.13
C ASP A 107 4.93 43.12 -28.66
N TRP A 108 5.88 42.65 -27.86
CA TRP A 108 6.05 43.05 -26.45
C TRP A 108 6.37 44.54 -26.30
N SER A 109 7.09 45.14 -27.26
CA SER A 109 7.37 46.58 -27.25
C SER A 109 6.18 47.44 -27.64
N TYR A 110 5.22 46.89 -28.40
CA TYR A 110 4.00 47.57 -28.81
C TYR A 110 2.86 47.43 -27.79
N THR A 111 2.92 46.40 -26.95
CA THR A 111 1.95 46.14 -25.86
C THR A 111 2.30 46.86 -24.55
N LYS A 112 3.19 47.86 -24.58
CA LYS A 112 3.57 48.71 -23.45
C LYS A 112 3.30 50.17 -23.77
#